data_AF-A0A0H5DPU7-F1
#
_entry.id   AF-A0A0H5DPU7-F1
#
_cell.length_a   1.000
_cell.length_b   1.000
_cell.length_c   1.000
_cell.angle_alpha   90.00
_cell.angle_beta   90.00
_cell.angle_gamma   90.00
#
_symmetry.space_group_name_H-M   'P 1'
#
loop_
_entity.id
_entity.type
_entity.pdbx_description
1 polymer ?
#
loop_
_entity_poly.entity_id
_entity_poly.type
_entity_poly.pdbx_seq_one_letter_code
_entity_poly.pdbx_strand_id
1 'polypeptide(L)'
;MTAHSAQDVKDLYCLIGEAVCMIQHLEGALSHSITLKKDVRYPHSLSKDRADICLKRNQRHTLGKAIQLAHDNDLYPETFFSELRALLDERNWLIHNFVCNNLEDMHTASKRALLIRRIKEISNKAIELQMAIEYDLIGFSESVGIDMSRVRSVMEQF
;
A
#
# COMPACT_ATOMS: atom_id res chain seq x y z
N MET A 1 -4.97 -0.07 -38.30
CA MET A 1 -4.98 -0.77 -37.00
C MET A 1 -3.65 -1.46 -36.82
N THR A 2 -2.75 -0.91 -36.00
CA THR A 2 -1.57 -1.66 -35.55
C THR A 2 -2.00 -2.58 -34.41
N ALA A 3 -1.99 -3.88 -34.65
CA ALA A 3 -2.17 -4.87 -33.60
C ALA A 3 -1.08 -4.66 -32.53
N HIS A 4 -1.46 -4.64 -31.26
CA HIS A 4 -0.50 -4.72 -30.16
C HIS A 4 0.18 -6.08 -30.22
N SER A 5 1.48 -6.14 -29.95
CA SER A 5 2.19 -7.41 -29.94
C SER A 5 1.71 -8.22 -28.73
N ALA A 6 1.80 -9.55 -28.82
CA ALA A 6 1.57 -10.41 -27.65
C ALA A 6 2.51 -10.05 -26.47
N GLN A 7 3.64 -9.39 -26.74
CA GLN A 7 4.57 -8.90 -25.73
C GLN A 7 4.01 -7.67 -24.99
N ASP A 8 3.43 -6.69 -25.71
CA ASP A 8 2.86 -5.49 -25.09
C ASP A 8 1.75 -5.83 -24.07
N VAL A 9 0.94 -6.84 -24.37
CA VAL A 9 -0.14 -7.30 -23.48
C VAL A 9 0.43 -8.01 -22.25
N LYS A 10 1.49 -8.81 -22.41
CA LYS A 10 2.18 -9.45 -21.28
C LYS A 10 2.81 -8.42 -20.36
N ASP A 11 3.50 -7.43 -20.91
CA ASP A 11 4.14 -6.36 -20.14
C ASP A 11 3.10 -5.57 -19.34
N LEU A 12 1.94 -5.29 -19.94
CA LEU A 12 0.82 -4.66 -19.26
C LEU A 12 0.31 -5.50 -18.08
N TYR A 13 0.12 -6.81 -18.25
CA TYR A 13 -0.29 -7.68 -17.15
C TYR A 13 0.75 -7.77 -16.04
N CYS A 14 2.04 -7.76 -16.38
CA CYS A 14 3.11 -7.68 -15.38
C CYS A 14 3.02 -6.39 -14.56
N LEU A 15 2.81 -5.24 -15.21
CA LEU A 15 2.68 -3.95 -14.53
C LEU A 15 1.45 -3.90 -13.61
N ILE A 16 0.33 -4.48 -14.03
CA ILE A 16 -0.87 -4.58 -13.19
C ILE A 16 -0.58 -5.48 -11.99
N GLY A 17 0.05 -6.63 -12.21
CA GLY A 17 0.44 -7.55 -11.14
C GLY A 17 1.36 -6.86 -10.12
N GLU A 18 2.35 -6.12 -10.59
CA GLU A 18 3.24 -5.31 -9.76
C GLU A 18 2.47 -4.30 -8.92
N ALA A 19 1.59 -3.50 -9.55
CA ALA A 19 0.79 -2.49 -8.85
C ALA A 19 -0.09 -3.13 -7.76
N VAL A 20 -0.74 -4.25 -8.07
CA VAL A 20 -1.57 -5.00 -7.11
C VAL A 20 -0.72 -5.55 -5.95
N CYS A 21 0.47 -6.08 -6.23
CA CYS A 21 1.38 -6.55 -5.19
C CYS A 21 1.83 -5.39 -4.27
N MET A 22 2.21 -4.25 -4.83
CA MET A 22 2.64 -3.10 -4.02
C MET A 22 1.50 -2.54 -3.16
N ILE A 23 0.27 -2.52 -3.68
CA ILE A 23 -0.93 -2.19 -2.89
C ILE A 23 -1.11 -3.17 -1.72
N GLN A 24 -0.91 -4.48 -1.92
CA GLN A 24 -1.03 -5.47 -0.85
C GLN A 24 0.07 -5.31 0.20
N HIS A 25 1.29 -4.92 -0.19
CA HIS A 25 2.35 -4.57 0.76
C HIS A 25 1.97 -3.36 1.61
N LEU A 26 1.40 -2.32 1.00
CA LEU A 26 0.85 -1.17 1.72
C LEU A 26 -0.28 -1.57 2.69
N GLU A 27 -1.22 -2.41 2.26
CA GLU A 27 -2.27 -2.97 3.13
C GLU A 27 -1.68 -3.71 4.34
N GLY A 28 -0.61 -4.48 4.10
CA GLY A 28 0.14 -5.18 5.13
C GLY A 28 0.79 -4.22 6.12
N ALA A 29 1.49 -3.19 5.65
CA ALA A 29 2.12 -2.18 6.50
C ALA A 29 1.09 -1.44 7.36
N LEU A 30 -0.05 -1.05 6.78
CA LEU A 30 -1.14 -0.40 7.51
C LEU A 30 -1.75 -1.34 8.57
N SER A 31 -1.89 -2.63 8.27
CA SER A 31 -2.36 -3.64 9.22
C SER A 31 -1.41 -3.81 10.42
N HIS A 32 -0.10 -3.80 10.18
CA HIS A 32 0.90 -3.81 11.25
C HIS A 32 0.83 -2.53 12.07
N SER A 33 0.70 -1.38 11.42
CA SER A 33 0.57 -0.10 12.10
C SER A 33 -0.65 -0.04 13.02
N ILE A 34 -1.82 -0.43 12.53
CA ILE A 34 -3.03 -0.51 13.34
C ILE A 34 -2.79 -1.44 14.53
N THR A 35 -2.19 -2.61 14.32
CA THR A 35 -1.91 -3.55 15.41
C THR A 35 -1.01 -2.91 16.47
N LEU A 36 0.07 -2.24 16.07
CA LEU A 36 1.03 -1.65 16.99
C LEU A 36 0.50 -0.39 17.67
N LYS A 37 -0.04 0.57 16.93
CA LYS A 37 -0.46 1.88 17.44
C LYS A 37 -1.81 1.84 18.16
N LYS A 38 -2.74 0.97 17.74
CA LYS A 38 -4.09 0.88 18.31
C LYS A 38 -4.26 -0.27 19.30
N ASP A 39 -3.91 -1.49 18.89
CA ASP A 39 -4.22 -2.70 19.66
C ASP A 39 -3.17 -2.97 20.77
N VAL A 40 -1.87 -2.84 20.46
CA VAL A 40 -0.76 -3.06 21.41
C VAL A 40 -0.47 -1.78 22.21
N ARG A 41 -0.24 -0.64 21.55
CA ARG A 41 0.11 0.68 22.13
C ARG A 41 1.45 0.75 22.87
N TYR A 42 1.69 -0.13 23.83
CA TYR A 42 2.91 -0.15 24.64
C TYR A 42 3.59 -1.52 24.62
N PRO A 43 4.92 -1.59 24.72
CA PRO A 43 5.64 -2.84 24.87
C PRO A 43 5.10 -3.67 26.03
N HIS A 44 5.02 -4.99 25.83
CA HIS A 44 4.58 -5.97 26.83
C HIS A 44 3.13 -5.81 27.35
N SER A 45 2.33 -4.89 26.79
CA SER A 45 0.90 -4.74 27.09
C SER A 45 0.06 -5.95 26.66
N LEU A 46 0.50 -6.66 25.63
CA LEU A 46 -0.08 -7.88 25.10
C LEU A 46 0.99 -8.94 24.95
N SER A 47 0.61 -10.20 25.17
CA SER A 47 1.47 -11.32 24.78
C SER A 47 1.58 -11.39 23.26
N LYS A 48 2.69 -11.96 22.77
CA LYS A 48 2.91 -12.17 21.34
C LYS A 48 1.73 -12.88 20.67
N ASP A 49 1.24 -13.98 21.25
CA ASP A 49 0.12 -14.73 20.68
C ASP A 49 -1.16 -13.90 20.52
N ARG A 50 -1.44 -13.00 21.48
CA ARG A 50 -2.58 -12.09 21.41
C ARG A 50 -2.36 -11.00 20.35
N ALA A 51 -1.16 -10.44 20.28
CA ALA A 51 -0.79 -9.49 19.25
C ALA A 51 -0.89 -10.11 17.84
N ASP A 52 -0.47 -11.36 17.67
CA ASP A 52 -0.58 -12.10 16.40
C ASP A 52 -2.04 -12.34 16.00
N ILE A 53 -2.94 -12.57 16.95
CA ILE A 53 -4.40 -12.66 16.70
C ILE A 53 -4.95 -11.30 16.21
N CYS A 54 -4.55 -10.20 16.86
CA CYS A 54 -4.92 -8.85 16.42
C CYS A 54 -4.41 -8.57 15.00
N LEU A 55 -3.15 -8.89 14.72
CA LEU A 55 -2.56 -8.73 13.39
C LEU A 55 -3.32 -9.53 12.33
N LYS A 56 -3.58 -10.82 12.57
CA LYS A 56 -4.34 -11.69 11.64
C LYS A 56 -5.76 -11.17 11.39
N ARG A 57 -6.40 -10.56 12.40
CA ARG A 57 -7.69 -9.90 12.23
C ARG A 57 -7.56 -8.68 11.31
N ASN A 58 -6.56 -7.82 11.57
CA ASN A 58 -6.36 -6.58 10.83
C ASN A 58 -5.96 -6.86 9.37
N GLN A 59 -5.16 -7.90 9.10
CA GLN A 59 -4.76 -8.36 7.76
C GLN A 59 -5.92 -8.88 6.88
N ARG A 60 -7.10 -9.11 7.44
CA ARG A 60 -8.30 -9.48 6.65
C ARG A 60 -9.01 -8.26 6.07
N HIS A 61 -8.61 -7.05 6.45
CA HIS A 61 -9.18 -5.83 5.91
C HIS A 61 -8.59 -5.53 4.54
N THR A 62 -9.46 -5.15 3.59
CA THR A 62 -9.03 -4.52 2.34
C THR A 62 -8.45 -3.14 2.62
N LEU A 63 -7.70 -2.56 1.67
CA LEU A 63 -7.11 -1.23 1.79
C LEU A 63 -8.11 -0.20 2.31
N GLY A 64 -9.29 -0.10 1.68
CA GLY A 64 -10.32 0.85 2.10
C GLY A 64 -10.78 0.63 3.55
N LYS A 65 -10.92 -0.62 4.00
CA LYS A 65 -11.32 -0.90 5.39
C LYS A 65 -10.19 -0.63 6.38
N ALA A 66 -8.95 -0.91 6.00
CA ALA A 66 -7.77 -0.58 6.81
C ALA A 66 -7.57 0.93 6.94
N ILE A 67 -7.74 1.70 5.86
CA ILE A 67 -7.72 3.17 5.87
C ILE A 67 -8.79 3.71 6.81
N GLN A 68 -10.04 3.23 6.68
CA GLN A 68 -11.12 3.66 7.56
C GLN A 68 -10.80 3.37 9.03
N LEU A 69 -10.29 2.18 9.32
CA LEU A 69 -9.94 1.79 10.69
C LEU A 69 -8.81 2.64 11.28
N ALA A 70 -7.80 2.96 10.49
CA ALA A 70 -6.71 3.84 10.90
C ALA A 70 -7.21 5.28 11.14
N HIS A 71 -8.09 5.78 10.28
CA HIS A 71 -8.71 7.09 10.42
C HIS A 71 -9.62 7.19 11.66
N ASP A 72 -10.47 6.19 11.90
CA ASP A 72 -11.36 6.13 13.07
C ASP A 72 -10.59 6.10 14.41
N ASN A 73 -9.30 5.80 14.37
CA ASN A 73 -8.42 5.75 15.53
C ASN A 73 -7.34 6.84 15.53
N ASP A 74 -7.45 7.84 14.62
CA ASP A 74 -6.55 9.00 14.54
C ASP A 74 -5.06 8.60 14.49
N LEU A 75 -4.73 7.58 13.68
CA LEU A 75 -3.37 7.04 13.65
C LEU A 75 -2.37 7.89 12.87
N TYR A 76 -2.86 8.80 12.01
CA TYR A 76 -2.07 9.59 11.07
C TYR A 76 -2.73 10.97 10.85
N PRO A 77 -1.98 11.99 10.38
CA PRO A 77 -2.57 13.27 10.02
C PRO A 77 -3.47 13.16 8.79
N GLU A 78 -4.45 14.06 8.66
CA GLU A 78 -5.41 14.06 7.54
C GLU A 78 -4.74 14.23 6.17
N THR A 79 -3.59 14.90 6.10
CA THR A 79 -2.80 14.97 4.86
C THR A 79 -2.40 13.58 4.36
N PHE A 80 -1.99 12.70 5.27
CA PHE A 80 -1.65 11.32 4.92
C PHE A 80 -2.88 10.50 4.51
N PHE A 81 -4.03 10.70 5.19
CA PHE A 81 -5.28 10.06 4.78
C PHE A 81 -5.77 10.52 3.42
N SER A 82 -5.57 11.79 3.06
CA SER A 82 -5.87 12.29 1.73
C SER A 82 -5.08 11.55 0.66
N GLU A 83 -3.80 11.27 0.89
CA GLU A 83 -2.97 10.52 -0.05
C GLU A 83 -3.38 9.04 -0.14
N LEU A 84 -3.69 8.40 0.99
CA LEU A 84 -4.20 7.04 1.04
C LEU A 84 -5.53 6.89 0.28
N ARG A 85 -6.44 7.85 0.42
CA ARG A 85 -7.73 7.88 -0.29
C ARG A 85 -7.53 8.09 -1.80
N ALA A 86 -6.63 8.99 -2.19
CA ALA A 86 -6.29 9.19 -3.59
C ALA A 86 -5.73 7.89 -4.23
N LEU A 87 -4.86 7.16 -3.53
CA LEU A 87 -4.38 5.86 -4.00
C LEU A 87 -5.50 4.80 -4.02
N LEU A 88 -6.42 4.83 -3.05
CA LEU A 88 -7.57 3.92 -3.03
C LEU A 88 -8.46 4.10 -4.25
N ASP A 89 -8.68 5.34 -4.69
CA ASP A 89 -9.45 5.64 -5.90
C ASP A 89 -8.77 5.08 -7.16
N GLU A 90 -7.45 5.24 -7.26
CA GLU A 90 -6.66 4.68 -8.36
C GLU A 90 -6.64 3.14 -8.34
N ARG A 91 -6.52 2.53 -7.16
CA ARG A 91 -6.66 1.09 -6.98
C ARG A 91 -8.03 0.60 -7.42
N ASN A 92 -9.10 1.31 -7.05
CA ASN A 92 -10.45 0.94 -7.45
C ASN A 92 -10.64 1.05 -8.96
N TRP A 93 -10.08 2.09 -9.59
CA TRP A 93 -10.03 2.19 -11.05
C TRP A 93 -9.28 1.00 -11.67
N LEU A 94 -8.11 0.64 -11.14
CA LEU A 94 -7.29 -0.47 -11.64
C LEU A 94 -8.02 -1.83 -11.53
N ILE A 95 -8.71 -2.08 -10.42
CA ILE A 95 -9.37 -3.37 -10.20
C ILE A 95 -10.72 -3.48 -10.91
N HIS A 96 -11.50 -2.40 -10.93
CA HIS A 96 -12.89 -2.45 -11.38
C HIS A 96 -13.09 -1.92 -12.81
N ASN A 97 -12.31 -0.92 -13.24
CA ASN A 97 -12.55 -0.23 -14.51
C ASN A 97 -11.54 -0.62 -15.61
N PHE A 98 -10.34 -1.05 -15.23
CA PHE A 98 -9.29 -1.40 -16.19
C PHE A 98 -9.69 -2.59 -17.08
N VAL A 99 -10.09 -3.72 -16.46
CA VAL A 99 -10.37 -4.99 -17.16
C VAL A 99 -11.53 -4.87 -18.14
N CYS A 100 -12.54 -4.07 -17.80
CA CYS A 100 -13.76 -3.96 -18.61
C CYS A 100 -13.63 -2.97 -19.79
N ASN A 101 -12.81 -1.91 -19.66
CA ASN A 101 -12.96 -0.73 -20.53
C ASN A 101 -11.68 -0.24 -21.21
N ASN A 102 -10.49 -0.73 -20.85
CA ASN A 102 -9.22 -0.06 -21.26
C ASN A 102 -8.30 -0.94 -22.13
N LEU A 103 -8.71 -2.15 -22.50
CA LEU A 103 -7.96 -2.97 -23.47
C LEU A 103 -7.85 -2.28 -24.85
N GLU A 104 -8.86 -1.49 -25.22
CA GLU A 104 -8.85 -0.73 -26.47
C GLU A 104 -7.82 0.41 -26.48
N ASP A 105 -7.46 0.95 -25.30
CA ASP A 105 -6.46 2.01 -25.20
C ASP A 105 -5.04 1.53 -25.53
N MET A 106 -4.83 0.21 -25.62
CA MET A 106 -3.58 -0.38 -26.11
C MET A 106 -3.35 -0.18 -27.61
N HIS A 107 -4.40 0.16 -28.39
CA HIS A 107 -4.33 0.25 -29.85
C HIS A 107 -3.54 1.46 -30.38
N THR A 108 -3.37 2.51 -29.57
CA THR A 108 -2.59 3.70 -29.96
C THR A 108 -1.40 3.87 -29.03
N ALA A 109 -0.24 4.19 -29.60
CA ALA A 109 1.01 4.27 -28.82
C ALA A 109 0.95 5.32 -27.70
N SER A 110 0.31 6.47 -27.96
CA SER A 110 0.14 7.54 -26.97
C SER A 110 -0.73 7.11 -25.79
N LYS A 111 -1.90 6.52 -26.06
CA LYS A 111 -2.79 6.03 -24.99
C LYS A 111 -2.16 4.88 -24.20
N ARG A 112 -1.46 3.95 -24.87
CA ARG A 112 -0.70 2.88 -24.22
C ARG A 112 0.36 3.44 -23.27
N ALA A 113 1.11 4.46 -23.69
CA ALA A 113 2.13 5.09 -22.85
C ALA A 113 1.51 5.76 -21.62
N LEU A 114 0.38 6.46 -21.78
CA LEU A 114 -0.36 7.07 -20.67
C LEU A 114 -0.87 6.02 -19.67
N LEU A 115 -1.40 4.92 -20.19
CA LEU A 115 -1.91 3.82 -19.38
C LEU A 115 -0.79 3.16 -18.56
N ILE A 116 0.33 2.83 -19.22
CA ILE A 116 1.52 2.27 -18.56
C ILE A 116 2.02 3.23 -17.48
N ARG A 117 2.08 4.53 -17.77
CA ARG A 117 2.52 5.53 -16.80
C ARG A 117 1.61 5.56 -15.57
N ARG A 118 0.29 5.60 -15.77
CA ARG A 118 -0.69 5.60 -14.68
C ARG A 118 -0.55 4.37 -13.78
N ILE A 119 -0.40 3.17 -14.37
CA ILE A 119 -0.22 1.94 -13.59
C ILE A 119 1.08 1.98 -12.77
N LYS A 120 2.18 2.47 -13.35
CA LYS A 120 3.44 2.65 -12.62
C LYS A 120 3.33 3.66 -11.49
N GLU A 121 2.59 4.75 -11.70
CA GLU A 121 2.34 5.75 -10.66
C GLU A 121 1.60 5.15 -9.46
N ILE A 122 0.71 4.17 -9.67
CA ILE A 122 0.05 3.40 -8.59
C ILE A 122 1.08 2.63 -7.78
N SER A 123 1.95 1.85 -8.44
CA SER A 123 3.02 1.08 -7.76
C SER A 123 3.93 1.98 -6.94
N ASN A 124 4.42 3.06 -7.56
CA ASN A 124 5.33 4.01 -6.93
C ASN A 124 4.68 4.66 -5.71
N LYS A 125 3.42 5.10 -5.83
CA LYS A 125 2.72 5.74 -4.72
C LYS A 125 2.44 4.77 -3.58
N ALA A 126 2.14 3.50 -3.88
CA ALA A 126 1.97 2.47 -2.85
C ALA A 126 3.27 2.24 -2.07
N ILE A 127 4.41 2.18 -2.75
CA ILE A 127 5.74 2.06 -2.12
C ILE A 127 6.05 3.28 -1.24
N GLU A 128 5.84 4.49 -1.75
CA GLU A 128 6.07 5.74 -1.02
C GLU A 128 5.27 5.78 0.30
N LEU A 129 3.97 5.43 0.24
CA LEU A 129 3.10 5.39 1.41
C LEU A 129 3.45 4.25 2.37
N GLN A 130 3.91 3.10 1.85
CA GLN A 130 4.40 1.99 2.68
C GLN A 130 5.61 2.45 3.49
N MET A 131 6.61 3.05 2.83
CA MET A 131 7.81 3.56 3.51
C MET A 131 7.45 4.62 4.55
N ALA A 132 6.51 5.52 4.24
CA ALA A 132 6.04 6.52 5.20
C ALA A 132 5.43 5.88 6.46
N ILE A 133 4.65 4.80 6.32
CA ILE A 133 4.12 4.03 7.45
C ILE A 133 5.25 3.38 8.25
N GLU A 134 6.23 2.78 7.57
CA GLU A 134 7.36 2.11 8.23
C GLU A 134 8.22 3.08 9.03
N TYR A 135 8.53 4.26 8.48
CA TYR A 135 9.24 5.31 9.20
C TYR A 135 8.44 5.85 10.39
N ASP A 136 7.12 6.04 10.24
CA ASP A 136 6.23 6.39 11.36
C ASP A 136 6.25 5.31 12.45
N LEU A 137 6.24 4.03 12.09
CA LEU A 137 6.29 2.94 13.06
C LEU A 137 7.60 2.86 13.82
N ILE A 138 8.73 3.20 13.18
CA ILE A 138 10.00 3.37 13.87
C ILE A 138 9.89 4.48 14.90
N GLY A 139 9.44 5.67 14.51
CA GLY A 139 9.29 6.80 15.42
C GLY A 139 8.34 6.50 16.58
N PHE A 140 7.22 5.84 16.30
CA PHE A 140 6.30 5.36 17.31
C PHE A 140 6.97 4.37 18.27
N SER A 141 7.68 3.37 17.76
CA SER A 141 8.34 2.35 18.57
C SER A 141 9.39 2.98 19.50
N GLU A 142 10.16 3.95 19.02
CA GLU A 142 11.10 4.72 19.84
C GLU A 142 10.40 5.56 20.90
N SER A 143 9.27 6.20 20.55
CA SER A 143 8.48 7.01 21.51
C SER A 143 7.94 6.18 22.67
N VAL A 144 7.79 4.86 22.49
CA VAL A 144 7.36 3.91 23.54
C VAL A 144 8.52 3.11 24.13
N GLY A 145 9.78 3.51 23.85
CA GLY A 145 10.98 3.00 24.52
C GLY A 145 11.65 1.78 23.86
N ILE A 146 11.34 1.48 22.59
CA ILE A 146 12.02 0.43 21.82
C ILE A 146 13.20 1.02 21.05
N ASP A 147 14.38 0.40 21.18
CA ASP A 147 15.54 0.74 20.36
C ASP A 147 15.38 0.24 18.92
N MET A 148 15.28 1.18 17.98
CA MET A 148 15.13 0.92 16.55
C MET A 148 16.39 1.24 15.73
N SER A 149 17.54 1.47 16.38
CA SER A 149 18.81 1.84 15.73
C SER A 149 19.22 0.88 14.61
N ARG A 150 19.12 -0.43 14.85
CA ARG A 150 19.40 -1.46 13.86
C ARG A 150 18.44 -1.39 12.66
N VAL A 151 17.15 -1.13 12.90
CA VAL A 151 16.14 -1.07 11.84
C VAL A 151 16.38 0.17 10.96
N ARG A 152 16.68 1.32 11.57
CA ARG A 152 17.06 2.55 10.83
C ARG A 152 18.26 2.32 9.92
N SER A 153 19.31 1.70 10.44
CA SER A 153 20.53 1.40 9.66
C SER A 153 20.26 0.50 8.45
N VAL A 154 19.27 -0.41 8.53
CA VAL A 154 18.86 -1.23 7.39
C VAL A 154 18.04 -0.41 6.38
N MET A 155 17.16 0.47 6.84
CA MET A 155 16.34 1.30 5.94
C MET A 155 17.14 2.34 5.15
N GLU A 156 18.25 2.83 5.69
CA GLU A 156 19.16 3.77 4.99
C GLU A 156 19.92 3.15 3.80
N GLN A 157 19.81 1.82 3.61
CA GLN A 157 20.47 1.10 2.51
C GLN A 157 19.58 0.95 1.27
N PHE A 158 18.34 1.43 1.33
CA PHE A 158 17.35 1.41 0.25
C PHE A 158 17.04 2.83 -0.22
#